data_AF-K5UGW1-F1
#
_entry.id   AF-K5UGW1-F1
#
_cell.length_a   1.000
_cell.length_b   1.000
_cell.length_c   1.000
_cell.angle_alpha   90.00
_cell.angle_beta   90.00
_cell.angle_gamma   90.00
#
_symmetry.space_group_name_H-M   'P 1'
#
loop_
_entity.id
_entity.type
_entity.pdbx_description
1 polymer ?
#
loop_
_entity_poly.entity_id
_entity_poly.type
_entity_poly.pdbx_seq_one_letter_code
_entity_poly.pdbx_strand_id
1 'polypeptide(L)'
;TNAWRYIATWKRPSTTTYQSGVYSFLENFIDTRGYVGRHVQYGNQWARNTNGAWSEITTGRFTGDATANNAQRMDYAGGLENGHFYLRNCGFFSDFVPLNRDFTRLAAGTQPTVDVNTLPTQ
;
A
#
# COMPACT_ATOMS: atom_id res chain seq x y z
N THR A 1 15.07 18.56 -4.88
CA THR A 1 14.73 17.14 -4.63
C THR A 1 15.62 16.64 -3.50
N ASN A 2 15.26 15.58 -2.76
CA ASN A 2 15.88 15.15 -1.48
C ASN A 2 15.50 15.97 -0.23
N ALA A 3 14.27 16.48 -0.16
CA ALA A 3 13.75 17.09 1.05
C ALA A 3 12.34 16.55 1.34
N TRP A 4 12.05 16.35 2.63
CA TRP A 4 10.70 16.11 3.09
C TRP A 4 9.80 17.28 2.73
N ARG A 5 8.54 16.99 2.38
CA ARG A 5 7.55 18.00 2.05
C ARG A 5 6.34 17.78 2.93
N TYR A 6 5.91 18.84 3.60
CA TYR A 6 4.63 18.86 4.26
C TYR A 6 3.52 18.89 3.20
N ILE A 7 2.43 18.15 3.44
CA ILE A 7 1.23 18.18 2.60
C ILE A 7 0.13 18.93 3.34
N ALA A 8 -0.28 18.41 4.50
CA ALA A 8 -1.30 19.00 5.35
C ALA A 8 -1.35 18.31 6.72
N THR A 9 -2.01 18.96 7.67
CA THR A 9 -2.45 18.39 8.95
C THR A 9 -3.96 18.53 9.01
N TRP A 10 -4.64 17.43 9.33
CA TRP A 10 -6.08 17.40 9.47
C TRP A 10 -6.48 17.00 10.88
N LYS A 11 -7.52 17.63 11.42
CA LYS A 11 -8.19 17.22 12.66
C LYS A 11 -9.50 16.55 12.30
N ARG A 12 -9.69 15.31 12.76
CA ARG A 12 -10.97 14.60 12.72
C ARG A 12 -11.67 14.73 14.08
N PRO A 13 -12.69 15.60 14.23
CA PRO A 13 -13.38 15.78 15.52
C PRO A 13 -14.03 14.48 16.01
N SER A 14 -14.29 14.42 17.32
CA SER A 14 -14.97 13.29 17.98
C SER A 14 -14.34 11.92 17.68
N THR A 15 -13.02 11.88 17.47
CA THR A 15 -12.27 10.67 17.18
C THR A 15 -11.03 10.62 18.08
N THR A 16 -10.89 9.52 18.82
CA THR A 16 -9.71 9.23 19.66
C THR A 16 -9.15 7.89 19.23
N THR A 17 -8.09 7.88 18.42
CA THR A 17 -7.50 6.65 17.88
C THR A 17 -6.04 6.85 17.49
N TYR A 18 -5.33 5.73 17.30
CA TYR A 18 -4.03 5.68 16.63
C TYR A 18 -4.19 5.35 15.13
N GLN A 19 -3.09 5.37 14.39
CA GLN A 19 -3.07 4.89 13.01
C GLN A 19 -3.59 3.45 12.96
N SER A 20 -4.62 3.21 12.16
CA SER A 20 -5.22 1.89 11.94
C SER A 20 -5.73 1.80 10.50
N GLY A 21 -5.95 0.58 10.00
CA GLY A 21 -6.39 0.37 8.62
C GLY A 21 -5.38 0.91 7.60
N VAL A 22 -4.08 0.69 7.82
CA VAL A 22 -3.04 1.08 6.87
C VAL A 22 -3.05 0.09 5.71
N TYR A 23 -3.29 0.59 4.49
CA TYR A 23 -3.24 -0.19 3.27
C TYR A 23 -2.70 0.66 2.11
N SER A 24 -2.43 0.00 1.00
CA SER A 24 -2.15 0.62 -0.29
C SER A 24 -3.10 0.04 -1.33
N PHE A 25 -3.38 0.80 -2.38
CA PHE A 25 -4.27 0.36 -3.46
C PHE A 25 -3.76 0.86 -4.81
N LEU A 26 -4.16 0.17 -5.87
CA LEU A 26 -3.87 0.53 -7.26
C LEU A 26 -5.20 0.65 -8.01
N GLU A 27 -5.51 1.85 -8.50
CA GLU A 27 -6.81 2.16 -9.08
C GLU A 27 -6.69 2.76 -10.48
N ASN A 28 -7.67 2.43 -11.33
CA ASN A 28 -7.90 3.10 -12.59
C ASN A 28 -9.18 3.93 -12.50
N PHE A 29 -9.05 5.25 -12.42
CA PHE A 29 -10.18 6.18 -12.39
C PHE A 29 -10.74 6.52 -13.78
N ILE A 30 -10.13 6.03 -14.86
CA ILE A 30 -10.49 6.37 -16.24
C ILE A 30 -11.03 5.12 -16.93
N ASP A 31 -12.34 5.05 -17.08
CA ASP A 31 -13.07 3.94 -17.70
C ASP A 31 -12.51 3.52 -19.07
N THR A 32 -12.21 4.50 -19.92
CA THR A 32 -11.62 4.31 -21.27
C THR A 32 -10.18 3.78 -21.25
N ARG A 33 -9.54 3.64 -20.07
CA ARG A 33 -8.18 3.09 -19.92
C ARG A 33 -8.13 1.71 -19.26
N GLY A 34 -9.26 1.01 -19.16
CA GLY A 34 -9.32 -0.35 -18.60
C GLY A 34 -8.52 -1.41 -19.38
N TYR A 35 -8.16 -1.13 -20.63
CA TYR A 35 -7.32 -2.00 -21.47
C TYR A 35 -5.82 -1.82 -21.23
N VAL A 36 -5.41 -0.79 -20.49
CA VAL A 36 -3.99 -0.51 -20.21
C VAL A 36 -3.66 -1.07 -18.83
N GLY A 37 -2.82 -2.10 -18.81
CA GLY A 37 -2.29 -2.67 -17.58
C GLY A 37 -1.48 -1.64 -16.78
N ARG A 38 -1.55 -1.75 -15.46
CA ARG A 38 -0.79 -0.91 -14.53
C ARG A 38 -0.29 -1.77 -13.39
N HIS A 39 0.85 -1.36 -12.85
CA HIS A 39 1.63 -2.15 -11.92
C HIS A 39 2.35 -1.22 -10.94
N VAL A 40 2.48 -1.66 -9.69
CA VAL A 40 3.20 -0.92 -8.65
C VAL A 40 3.81 -1.90 -7.66
N GLN A 41 5.00 -1.56 -7.17
CA GLN A 41 5.66 -2.26 -6.06
C GLN A 41 5.64 -1.40 -4.80
N TYR A 42 5.43 -2.02 -3.66
CA TYR A 42 5.47 -1.40 -2.34
C TYR A 42 6.54 -2.11 -1.49
N GLY A 43 7.55 -1.38 -1.05
CA GLY A 43 8.62 -1.88 -0.18
C GLY A 43 8.78 -1.11 1.11
N ASN A 44 9.63 -1.66 1.98
CA ASN A 44 10.15 -0.98 3.17
C ASN A 44 9.06 -0.39 4.09
N GLN A 45 8.04 -1.18 4.40
CA GLN A 45 6.96 -0.75 5.29
C GLN A 45 7.41 -0.81 6.75
N TRP A 46 7.27 0.31 7.47
CA TRP A 46 7.60 0.43 8.88
C TRP A 46 6.52 1.20 9.64
N ALA A 47 6.27 0.81 10.87
CA ALA A 47 5.46 1.55 11.83
C ALA A 47 6.34 2.08 12.97
N ARG A 48 6.08 3.30 13.42
CA ARG A 48 6.73 3.89 14.60
C ARG A 48 5.69 4.08 15.70
N ASN A 49 5.94 3.55 16.89
CA ASN A 49 5.06 3.76 18.03
C ASN A 49 5.31 5.12 18.72
N THR A 50 4.50 5.46 19.72
CA THR A 50 4.58 6.72 20.47
C THR A 50 5.88 6.88 21.27
N ASN A 51 6.52 5.77 21.67
CA ASN A 51 7.83 5.75 22.32
C ASN A 51 8.98 5.89 21.32
N GLY A 52 8.67 5.91 20.03
CA GLY A 52 9.63 6.07 18.95
C GLY A 52 10.30 4.80 18.46
N ALA A 53 9.87 3.62 18.93
CA ALA A 53 10.37 2.35 18.44
C ALA A 53 9.77 2.01 17.07
N TRP A 54 10.62 1.54 16.16
CA TRP A 54 10.26 1.11 14.81
C TRP A 54 9.98 -0.39 14.76
N SER A 55 8.99 -0.79 13.97
CA SER A 55 8.66 -2.19 13.70
C SER A 55 8.41 -2.36 12.21
N GLU A 56 9.10 -3.34 11.61
CA GLU A 56 8.96 -3.64 10.19
C GLU A 56 7.65 -4.39 9.94
N ILE A 57 6.91 -3.98 8.90
CA ILE A 57 5.71 -4.68 8.45
C ILE A 57 6.12 -5.61 7.30
N THR A 58 5.99 -6.91 7.54
CA THR A 58 6.42 -7.96 6.60
C THR A 58 5.26 -8.75 6.01
N THR A 59 4.05 -8.60 6.54
CA THR A 59 2.86 -9.31 6.06
C THR A 59 1.78 -8.33 5.63
N GLY A 60 1.19 -8.57 4.45
CA GLY A 60 0.09 -7.79 3.90
C GLY A 60 -1.01 -8.70 3.37
N ARG A 61 -2.26 -8.27 3.50
CA ARG A 61 -3.43 -8.98 2.98
C ARG A 61 -3.87 -8.39 1.64
N PHE A 62 -3.90 -9.22 0.61
CA PHE A 62 -4.41 -8.86 -0.70
C PHE A 62 -5.94 -8.99 -0.74
N THR A 63 -6.60 -7.93 -1.18
CA THR A 63 -8.06 -7.83 -1.33
C THR A 63 -8.40 -7.25 -2.70
N GLY A 64 -9.69 -7.30 -3.06
CA GLY A 64 -10.22 -6.70 -4.27
C GLY A 64 -11.45 -5.86 -3.93
N ASP A 65 -11.82 -4.97 -4.85
CA ASP A 65 -13.03 -4.17 -4.77
C ASP A 65 -14.29 -5.01 -5.09
N ALA A 66 -15.46 -4.37 -5.12
CA ALA A 66 -16.72 -5.05 -5.47
C ALA A 66 -16.69 -5.64 -6.90
N THR A 67 -16.01 -5.00 -7.84
CA THR A 67 -15.88 -5.47 -9.24
C THR A 67 -15.16 -6.82 -9.30
N ALA A 68 -14.04 -6.94 -8.57
CA ALA A 68 -13.26 -8.16 -8.48
C ALA A 68 -14.02 -9.27 -7.71
N ASN A 69 -14.65 -8.93 -6.58
CA ASN A 69 -15.41 -9.90 -5.76
C ASN A 69 -16.64 -10.47 -6.50
N ASN A 70 -17.27 -9.67 -7.36
CA ASN A 70 -18.41 -10.10 -8.19
C ASN A 70 -18.00 -10.73 -9.52
N ALA A 71 -16.70 -10.98 -9.74
CA ALA A 71 -16.14 -11.56 -10.96
C ALA A 71 -16.53 -10.83 -12.26
N GLN A 72 -16.85 -9.53 -12.19
CA GLN A 72 -17.15 -8.71 -13.37
C GLN A 72 -15.89 -8.46 -14.20
N ARG A 73 -14.74 -8.41 -13.52
CA ARG A 73 -13.40 -8.31 -14.09
C ARG A 73 -12.48 -9.26 -13.33
N MET A 74 -11.61 -9.93 -14.07
CA MET A 74 -10.67 -10.92 -13.54
C MET A 74 -9.22 -10.57 -13.88
N ASP A 75 -8.93 -9.32 -14.20
CA ASP A 75 -7.59 -8.82 -14.49
C ASP A 75 -7.06 -7.98 -13.32
N TYR A 76 -6.91 -8.67 -12.19
CA TYR A 76 -6.32 -8.17 -10.94
C TYR A 76 -5.32 -9.19 -10.38
N ALA A 77 -4.24 -8.71 -9.79
CA ALA A 77 -3.27 -9.55 -9.10
C ALA A 77 -2.55 -8.73 -8.02
N GLY A 78 -2.06 -9.44 -7.01
CA GLY A 78 -1.17 -8.91 -6.00
C GLY A 78 -0.37 -10.03 -5.38
N GLY A 79 0.78 -9.71 -4.80
CA GLY A 79 1.66 -10.72 -4.25
C GLY A 79 3.03 -10.19 -3.94
N LEU A 80 4.05 -11.02 -4.13
CA LEU A 80 5.45 -10.66 -3.93
C LEU A 80 6.19 -10.63 -5.26
N GLU A 81 6.95 -9.56 -5.47
CA GLU A 81 7.85 -9.41 -6.62
C GLU A 81 9.14 -8.73 -6.12
N ASN A 82 10.30 -9.34 -6.39
CA ASN A 82 11.62 -8.79 -6.04
C ASN A 82 11.75 -8.35 -4.56
N GLY A 83 11.16 -9.12 -3.63
CA GLY A 83 11.18 -8.80 -2.19
C GLY A 83 10.22 -7.69 -1.74
N HIS A 84 9.39 -7.19 -2.66
CA HIS A 84 8.38 -6.15 -2.42
C HIS A 84 6.97 -6.76 -2.55
N PHE A 85 5.98 -6.11 -1.94
CA PHE A 85 4.60 -6.36 -2.33
C PHE A 85 4.33 -5.74 -3.69
N TYR A 86 3.45 -6.31 -4.48
CA TYR A 86 2.99 -5.68 -5.72
C TYR A 86 1.47 -5.71 -5.85
N LEU A 87 0.95 -4.77 -6.64
CA LEU A 87 -0.41 -4.79 -7.18
C LEU A 87 -0.36 -4.59 -8.69
N ARG A 88 -1.27 -5.27 -9.39
CA ARG A 88 -1.48 -5.17 -10.83
C ARG A 88 -2.97 -5.22 -11.13
N ASN A 89 -3.45 -4.34 -12.00
CA ASN A 89 -4.80 -4.44 -12.54
C ASN A 89 -4.88 -3.94 -13.99
N CYS A 90 -6.05 -4.12 -14.60
CA CYS A 90 -6.34 -3.78 -16.00
C CYS A 90 -5.51 -4.58 -17.02
N GLY A 91 -5.78 -4.37 -18.30
CA GLY A 91 -5.01 -5.00 -19.37
C GLY A 91 -5.41 -6.43 -19.73
N PHE A 92 -6.52 -6.92 -19.18
CA PHE A 92 -7.14 -8.20 -19.57
C PHE A 92 -6.19 -9.41 -19.55
N PHE A 93 -5.24 -9.42 -18.61
CA PHE A 93 -4.41 -10.61 -18.38
C PHE A 93 -5.25 -11.71 -17.69
N SER A 94 -4.80 -12.96 -17.82
CA SER A 94 -5.52 -14.13 -17.34
C SER A 94 -4.96 -14.74 -16.04
N ASP A 95 -3.75 -14.35 -15.64
CA ASP A 95 -3.03 -14.83 -14.46
C ASP A 95 -3.41 -14.06 -13.17
N PHE A 96 -4.70 -14.04 -12.85
CA PHE A 96 -5.18 -13.39 -11.63
C PHE A 96 -4.82 -14.17 -10.37
N VAL A 97 -4.74 -13.44 -9.25
CA VAL A 97 -4.47 -14.03 -7.93
C VAL A 97 -5.76 -14.07 -7.12
N PRO A 98 -6.10 -15.20 -6.46
CA PRO A 98 -7.26 -15.27 -5.58
C PRO A 98 -7.22 -14.20 -4.48
N LEU A 99 -8.34 -13.51 -4.29
CA LEU A 99 -8.49 -12.49 -3.25
C LEU A 99 -8.40 -13.09 -1.84
N ASN A 100 -8.26 -12.23 -0.84
CA ASN A 100 -8.33 -12.57 0.59
C ASN A 100 -7.18 -13.48 1.06
N ARG A 101 -6.00 -13.30 0.47
CA ARG A 101 -4.76 -14.03 0.78
C ARG A 101 -3.76 -13.11 1.46
N ASP A 102 -3.00 -13.68 2.37
CA ASP A 102 -1.89 -12.97 3.01
C ASP A 102 -0.59 -13.32 2.27
N PHE A 103 0.28 -12.33 2.13
CA PHE A 103 1.62 -12.47 1.58
C PHE A 103 2.62 -11.99 2.63
N THR A 104 3.72 -12.72 2.79
CA THR A 104 4.79 -12.38 3.73
C THR A 104 6.11 -12.25 3.00
N ARG A 105 6.69 -11.05 2.98
CA ARG A 105 8.04 -10.79 2.48
C ARG A 105 9.09 -11.04 3.56
N LEU A 106 10.33 -11.26 3.14
CA LEU A 106 11.47 -11.24 4.06
C LEU A 106 11.65 -9.83 4.65
N ALA A 107 12.01 -9.79 5.94
CA ALA A 107 12.38 -8.55 6.61
C ALA A 107 13.66 -7.98 5.97
N ALA A 108 13.65 -6.68 5.66
CA ALA A 108 14.82 -5.97 5.14
C ALA A 108 15.72 -5.48 6.27
N GLY A 109 15.18 -5.31 7.49
CA GLY A 109 15.93 -4.95 8.71
C GLY A 109 16.49 -3.53 8.73
N THR A 110 16.42 -2.79 7.63
CA THR A 110 16.90 -1.41 7.53
C THR A 110 15.76 -0.44 7.82
N GLN A 111 15.69 0.06 9.06
CA GLN A 111 14.70 1.08 9.43
C GLN A 111 14.94 2.41 8.68
N PRO A 112 13.91 3.27 8.53
CA PRO A 112 14.07 4.57 7.89
C PRO A 112 15.04 5.48 8.65
N THR A 113 16.03 6.04 7.96
CA THR A 113 16.91 7.09 8.50
C THR A 113 16.20 8.44 8.45
N VAL A 114 15.40 8.74 9.48
CA VAL A 114 14.64 10.00 9.58
C VAL A 114 14.61 10.50 11.03
N ASP A 115 14.97 11.77 11.23
CA ASP A 115 14.64 12.47 12.48
C ASP A 115 13.25 13.09 12.35
N VAL A 116 12.26 12.40 12.90
CA VAL A 116 10.85 12.81 12.82
C VAL A 116 10.57 14.19 13.45
N ASN A 117 11.45 14.67 14.35
CA ASN A 117 11.29 15.98 14.98
C ASN A 117 11.71 17.14 14.07
N THR A 118 12.38 16.83 12.95
CA THR A 118 12.87 17.82 11.98
C THR A 118 12.02 17.89 10.72
N LEU A 119 10.95 17.08 10.64
CA LEU A 119 10.06 17.07 9.49
C LEU A 119 9.31 18.41 9.36
N PRO A 120 9.09 18.92 8.14
CA PRO A 120 8.30 20.13 7.95
C PRO A 120 6.87 19.98 8.49
N THR A 121 6.40 20.98 9.22
CA THR A 121 5.07 20.98 9.86
C THR A 121 4.08 21.98 9.22
N GLN A 122 4.53 22.75 8.23
CA GLN A 122 3.76 23.74 7.49
C GLN A 122 4.35 23.95 6.08
#